data_AF-A0A3M9NNH4-F1
#
_entry.id   AF-A0A3M9NNH4-F1
#
_cell.length_a   1.000
_cell.length_b   1.000
_cell.length_c   1.000
_cell.angle_alpha   90.00
_cell.angle_beta   90.00
_cell.angle_gamma   90.00
#
_symmetry.space_group_name_H-M   'P 1'
#
loop_
_entity.id
_entity.type
_entity.pdbx_description
1 polymer ?
#
loop_
_entity_poly.entity_id
_entity_poly.type
_entity_poly.pdbx_seq_one_letter_code
_entity_poly.pdbx_strand_id
1 'polypeptide(L)' 'MKKFFDLRFVIGIFFLAVGILLLIYSIVSPSAEHPEVNRYSSIFFIVFAIIMILMSFDKKPEDEL' A
#
# COMPACT_ATOMS: atom_id res chain seq x y z
N MET A 1 -10.30 -18.98 8.22
CA MET A 1 -11.10 -18.23 7.20
C MET A 1 -10.22 -17.28 6.39
N LYS A 2 -10.56 -17.08 5.11
CA LYS A 2 -9.69 -16.69 3.97
C LYS A 2 -8.78 -15.47 4.24
N LYS A 3 -7.48 -15.61 3.90
CA LYS A 3 -6.41 -14.57 3.89
C LYS A 3 -6.84 -13.19 3.37
N PHE A 4 -7.86 -13.16 2.49
CA PHE A 4 -8.53 -11.97 1.96
C PHE A 4 -9.31 -11.12 2.99
N PHE A 5 -9.58 -11.63 4.20
CA PHE A 5 -10.19 -10.89 5.31
C PHE A 5 -9.18 -10.43 6.37
N ASP A 6 -7.87 -10.64 6.18
CA ASP A 6 -6.89 -9.98 7.04
C ASP A 6 -6.92 -8.48 6.72
N LEU A 7 -7.38 -7.69 7.68
CA LEU A 7 -7.44 -6.24 7.57
C LEU A 7 -6.10 -5.65 7.11
N ARG A 8 -4.97 -6.23 7.54
CA ARG A 8 -3.63 -5.77 7.15
C ARG A 8 -3.34 -6.01 5.68
N PHE A 9 -3.79 -7.14 5.13
CA PHE A 9 -3.70 -7.43 3.70
C PHE A 9 -4.55 -6.48 2.88
N VAL A 10 -5.81 -6.25 3.29
CA VAL A 10 -6.74 -5.37 2.58
C VAL A 10 -6.24 -3.93 2.58
N ILE A 11 -5.80 -3.43 3.74
CA ILE A 11 -5.17 -2.10 3.87
C ILE A 11 -3.90 -2.04 3.01
N GLY A 12 -3.04 -3.05 3.07
CA GLY A 12 -1.82 -3.12 2.28
C GLY A 12 -2.07 -3.00 0.78
N ILE A 13 -2.99 -3.80 0.23
CA ILE A 13 -3.35 -3.73 -1.21
C ILE A 13 -3.93 -2.36 -1.58
N PHE A 14 -4.79 -1.78 -0.73
CA PHE A 14 -5.37 -0.47 -0.99
C PHE A 14 -4.30 0.61 -1.10
N PHE A 15 -3.41 0.70 -0.11
CA PHE A 15 -2.31 1.67 -0.13
C PHE A 15 -1.31 1.41 -1.25
N LEU A 16 -1.09 0.14 -1.64
CA LEU A 16 -0.26 -0.20 -2.78
C LEU A 16 -0.86 0.33 -4.08
N ALA A 17 -2.16 0.11 -4.31
CA ALA A 17 -2.86 0.55 -5.51
C ALA A 17 -2.88 2.08 -5.61
N VAL A 18 -3.22 2.78 -4.52
CA VAL A 18 -3.20 4.25 -4.47
C VAL A 18 -1.78 4.77 -4.66
N GLY A 19 -0.78 4.17 -4.02
CA GLY A 19 0.62 4.56 -4.16
C GLY A 19 1.13 4.42 -5.59
N ILE A 20 0.82 3.33 -6.29
CA ILE A 20 1.18 3.13 -7.70
C ILE A 20 0.49 4.17 -8.59
N LEU A 21 -0.81 4.40 -8.40
CA LEU A 21 -1.54 5.42 -9.16
C LEU A 21 -0.94 6.81 -8.97
N LEU A 22 -0.60 7.17 -7.73
CA LEU A 22 -0.03 8.47 -7.39
C LEU A 22 1.40 8.62 -7.95
N LEU A 23 2.19 7.55 -7.97
CA LEU A 23 3.52 7.54 -8.57
C LEU A 23 3.43 7.72 -10.09
N ILE A 24 2.53 7.00 -10.77
CA ILE A 24 2.28 7.16 -12.20
C ILE A 24 1.83 8.59 -12.50
N TYR A 25 0.90 9.13 -11.71
CA TYR A 25 0.42 10.50 -11.85
C TYR A 25 1.55 11.54 -11.71
N SER A 26 2.43 11.37 -10.72
CA SER A 26 3.59 12.23 -10.51
C SER A 26 4.57 12.24 -11.70
N ILE A 27 4.67 11.13 -12.44
CA ILE A 27 5.55 11.01 -13.62
C ILE A 27 4.89 11.55 -14.89
N VAL A 28 3.60 11.25 -15.09
CA VAL A 28 2.86 11.60 -16.32
C VAL A 28 2.36 13.05 -16.30
N SER A 29 2.17 13.64 -15.12
CA SER A 29 1.72 15.03 -14.95
C SER A 29 2.76 15.88 -14.20
N PRO A 30 3.95 16.14 -14.80
CA PRO A 30 5.01 16.91 -14.16
C PRO A 30 4.62 18.39 -13.91
N SER A 31 3.60 18.89 -14.61
CA SER A 31 3.03 20.24 -14.43
C SER A 31 1.95 20.32 -13.35
N ALA A 32 1.69 19.22 -12.63
CA ALA A 32 0.75 19.24 -11.50
C ALA A 32 1.24 20.20 -10.41
N GLU A 33 0.30 20.74 -9.63
CA GLU A 33 0.63 21.55 -8.47
C GLU A 33 1.34 20.65 -7.43
N HIS A 34 2.58 20.98 -7.07
CA HIS A 34 3.42 20.23 -6.12
C HIS A 34 3.71 18.75 -6.50
N PRO A 35 4.39 18.48 -7.63
CA PRO A 35 4.68 17.12 -8.08
C PRO A 35 5.55 16.33 -7.09
N GLU A 36 6.38 17.02 -6.30
CA GLU A 36 7.20 16.45 -5.23
C GLU A 36 6.37 15.83 -4.10
N VAL A 37 5.25 16.45 -3.72
CA VAL A 37 4.38 15.94 -2.65
C VAL A 37 3.74 14.62 -3.07
N ASN A 38 3.27 14.53 -4.31
CA ASN A 38 2.73 13.29 -4.87
C ASN A 38 3.82 12.20 -4.92
N ARG A 39 5.05 12.56 -5.29
CA ARG A 39 6.17 11.62 -5.35
C ARG A 39 6.51 11.06 -3.97
N TYR A 40 6.71 11.91 -2.95
CA TYR A 40 7.04 11.45 -1.60
C TYR A 40 5.88 10.66 -0.96
N SER A 41 4.63 11.10 -1.15
CA SER A 41 3.46 10.40 -0.64
C SER A 41 3.32 9.01 -1.27
N SER A 42 3.53 8.90 -2.59
CA SER A 42 3.46 7.61 -3.29
C SER A 42 4.50 6.60 -2.77
N ILE A 43 5.74 7.05 -2.56
CA ILE A 43 6.82 6.22 -1.99
C ILE A 43 6.43 5.76 -0.59
N PHE A 44 5.95 6.67 0.27
CA PHE A 44 5.55 6.33 1.63
C PHE A 44 4.41 5.31 1.66
N PHE A 45 3.39 5.49 0.81
CA PHE A 45 2.27 4.55 0.69
C PHE A 45 2.70 3.17 0.19
N ILE A 46 3.60 3.11 -0.79
CA ILE A 46 4.13 1.84 -1.31
C ILE A 46 4.93 1.11 -0.22
N VAL A 47 5.83 1.80 0.48
CA VAL A 47 6.64 1.20 1.55
C VAL A 47 5.75 0.68 2.68
N PHE A 48 4.78 1.50 3.14
CA PHE A 48 3.83 1.08 4.16
C PHE A 48 3.00 -0.12 3.71
N ALA A 49 2.50 -0.11 2.47
CA ALA A 49 1.75 -1.20 1.90
C ALA A 49 2.54 -2.52 1.88
N ILE A 50 3.81 -2.48 1.45
CA ILE A 50 4.68 -3.65 1.44
C ILE A 50 4.83 -4.21 2.86
N ILE A 51 5.11 -3.35 3.86
CA ILE A 51 5.22 -3.77 5.26
C ILE A 51 3.93 -4.45 5.72
N MET A 52 2.77 -3.87 5.44
CA MET A 52 1.47 -4.41 5.85
C MET A 52 1.15 -5.76 5.19
N ILE A 53 1.49 -5.92 3.91
CA ILE A 53 1.33 -7.19 3.19
C ILE A 53 2.24 -8.27 3.77
N LEU A 54 3.51 -7.93 4.04
CA LEU A 54 4.46 -8.85 4.66
C LEU A 54 4.00 -9.29 6.06
N MET A 55 3.58 -8.35 6.91
CA MET A 55 3.04 -8.66 8.25
C MET A 55 1.75 -9.49 8.21
N SER A 56 0.98 -9.42 7.13
CA SER A 56 -0.19 -10.29 6.93
C SER A 56 0.20 -11.74 6.66
N PHE A 57 1.43 -12.01 6.22
CA PHE A 57 1.93 -13.37 5.98
C PHE A 57 2.45 -14.07 7.24
N ASP A 58 2.84 -13.30 8.26
CA ASP A 58 3.35 -13.83 9.54
C ASP A 58 2.27 -14.31 10.51
N LYS A 59 0.99 -14.30 10.12
CA LYS A 59 -0.06 -14.91 10.94
C LYS A 59 0.10 -16.43 10.96
N LYS A 60 0.68 -16.93 12.04
CA LYS A 60 0.57 -18.33 12.47
C LYS A 60 -0.91 -18.73 12.58
N PRO A 61 -1.25 -20.01 12.29
CA PRO A 61 -2.61 -20.54 12.34
C PRO A 61 -3.14 -20.76 13.78
N GLU A 62 -2.79 -19.92 14.75
CA GLU A 62 -3.15 -20.14 16.18
C GLU A 62 -4.41 -19.40 16.65
N ASP A 63 -5.10 -18.66 15.78
CA ASP A 63 -6.39 -18.01 16.10
C ASP A 63 -7.60 -18.89 15.71
N GLU A 64 -7.50 -20.22 15.90
CA GLU A 64 -8.65 -21.14 15.93
C GLU A 64 -8.72 -21.78 17.34
N LEU A 65 -9.00 -20.95 18.35
CA LEU A 65 -9.46 -21.35 19.68
C LEU A 65 -10.95 -21.05 19.82
#